data_AF-A0A379SN30-F1
#
_entry.id   AF-A0A379SN30-F1
#
_cell.length_a   1.000
_cell.length_b   1.000
_cell.length_c   1.000
_cell.angle_alpha   90.00
_cell.angle_beta   90.00
_cell.angle_gamma   90.00
#
_symmetry.space_group_name_H-M   'P 1'
#
loop_
_entity.id
_entity.type
_entity.pdbx_description
1 polymer ?
#
loop_
_entity_poly.entity_id
_entity_poly.type
_entity_poly.pdbx_seq_one_letter_code
_entity_poly.pdbx_strand_id
1 'polypeptide(L)'
;MFLCALGFLTAAAAGMWFADAQGLTSPWFIVLVYLFQSLGELLISALGLAMVAALVPQHLMGFILGMWFLTQAAAFSARRLCGDLHRRTGKHYRPAADVANLYRRL
;
A
#
# COMPACT_ATOMS: atom_id res chain seq x y z
N MET A 1 -0.41 4.03 -14.98
CA MET A 1 -0.81 2.60 -14.92
C MET A 1 0.25 1.67 -15.51
N PHE A 2 0.85 1.99 -16.68
CA PHE A 2 1.93 1.17 -17.26
C PHE A 2 3.17 1.03 -16.37
N LEU A 3 3.59 2.12 -15.69
CA LEU A 3 4.71 2.12 -14.75
C LEU A 3 4.45 1.29 -13.49
N CYS A 4 3.22 1.30 -12.96
CA CYS A 4 2.81 0.45 -11.83
C CYS A 4 2.80 -1.03 -12.24
N ALA A 5 2.35 -1.35 -13.45
CA ALA A 5 2.41 -2.71 -13.99
C ALA A 5 3.86 -3.20 -14.12
N LEU A 6 4.79 -2.35 -14.56
CA LEU A 6 6.23 -2.64 -14.55
C LEU A 6 6.79 -2.84 -13.13
N GLY A 7 6.31 -2.09 -12.14
CA GLY A 7 6.65 -2.30 -10.72
C GLY A 7 6.21 -3.68 -10.21
N PHE A 8 4.98 -4.10 -10.51
CA PHE A 8 4.52 -5.44 -10.17
C PHE A 8 5.23 -6.55 -10.95
N LEU A 9 5.58 -6.30 -12.22
CA LEU A 9 6.34 -7.24 -13.04
C LEU A 9 7.76 -7.45 -12.50
N THR A 10 8.44 -6.38 -12.07
CA THR A 10 9.77 -6.47 -11.46
C THR A 10 9.73 -7.15 -10.10
N ALA A 11 8.66 -6.94 -9.31
CA ALA A 11 8.43 -7.68 -8.07
C ALA A 11 8.21 -9.19 -8.32
N ALA A 12 7.41 -9.54 -9.33
CA ALA A 12 7.15 -10.92 -9.70
C ALA A 12 8.43 -11.61 -10.25
N ALA A 13 9.22 -10.91 -11.05
CA ALA A 13 10.51 -11.40 -11.54
C ALA A 13 11.52 -11.60 -10.39
N ALA A 14 11.54 -10.71 -9.39
CA ALA A 14 12.36 -10.87 -8.19
C ALA A 14 12.00 -12.14 -7.40
N GLY A 15 10.70 -12.39 -7.22
CA GLY A 15 10.20 -13.56 -6.50
C GLY A 15 10.38 -14.90 -7.22
N MET A 16 10.44 -14.89 -8.56
CA MET A 16 10.61 -16.11 -9.36
C MET A 16 12.08 -16.45 -9.65
N TRP A 17 12.96 -15.46 -9.81
CA TRP A 17 14.33 -15.67 -10.30
C TRP A 17 15.41 -15.50 -9.21
N PHE A 18 15.12 -14.82 -8.10
CA PHE A 18 16.06 -14.55 -7.00
C PHE A 18 15.59 -15.08 -5.63
N ALA A 19 14.62 -15.99 -5.61
CA ALA A 19 14.23 -16.70 -4.39
C ALA A 19 15.31 -17.73 -4.01
N ASP A 20 16.12 -17.40 -3.01
CA ASP A 20 17.05 -18.35 -2.39
C ASP A 20 16.30 -19.50 -1.71
N ALA A 21 16.95 -20.65 -1.49
CA ALA A 21 16.34 -21.83 -0.86
C ALA A 21 15.84 -21.58 0.59
N GLN A 22 16.20 -20.44 1.18
CA GLN A 22 15.75 -19.93 2.49
C GLN A 22 14.58 -18.92 2.39
N GLY A 23 14.07 -18.61 1.18
CA GLY A 23 12.95 -17.68 0.96
C GLY A 23 13.30 -16.19 1.15
N LEU A 24 14.59 -15.85 1.25
CA LEU A 24 15.07 -14.48 1.46
C LEU A 24 15.48 -13.85 0.13
N THR A 25 14.84 -12.73 -0.23
CA THR A 25 15.16 -11.95 -1.43
C THR A 25 15.98 -10.71 -1.07
N SER A 26 16.92 -10.31 -1.93
CA SER A 26 17.73 -9.11 -1.73
C SER A 26 16.86 -7.85 -1.51
N PRO A 27 17.15 -7.02 -0.49
CA PRO A 27 16.42 -5.77 -0.22
C PRO A 27 16.41 -4.79 -1.39
N TRP A 28 17.39 -4.89 -2.29
CA TRP A 28 17.54 -4.02 -3.45
C TRP A 28 16.35 -4.09 -4.42
N PHE A 29 15.69 -5.25 -4.52
CA PHE A 29 14.50 -5.40 -5.34
C PHE A 29 13.30 -4.62 -4.79
N ILE A 30 13.15 -4.54 -3.46
CA ILE A 30 12.09 -3.72 -2.84
C ILE A 30 12.28 -2.25 -3.19
N VAL A 31 13.53 -1.76 -3.16
CA VAL A 31 13.85 -0.37 -3.53
C VAL A 31 13.47 -0.09 -4.98
N LEU A 32 13.77 -0.99 -5.91
CA LEU A 32 13.41 -0.84 -7.33
C LEU A 32 11.89 -0.86 -7.56
N VAL A 33 11.17 -1.79 -6.94
CA VAL A 33 9.70 -1.86 -7.04
C VAL A 33 9.07 -0.59 -6.49
N TYR A 34 9.55 -0.11 -5.34
CA TYR A 34 9.05 1.12 -4.72
C TYR A 34 9.34 2.36 -5.57
N LEU A 35 10.49 2.41 -6.25
CA LEU A 35 10.84 3.49 -7.17
C LEU A 35 9.86 3.57 -8.35
N PHE A 36 9.62 2.44 -9.04
CA PHE A 36 8.71 2.39 -10.18
C PHE A 36 7.25 2.67 -9.78
N GLN A 37 6.82 2.14 -8.65
CA GLN A 37 5.47 2.36 -8.12
C GLN A 37 5.26 3.84 -7.75
N SER A 38 6.20 4.45 -7.03
CA SER A 38 6.12 5.86 -6.60
C SER A 38 6.13 6.82 -7.78
N LEU A 39 6.94 6.54 -8.82
CA LEU A 39 6.93 7.34 -10.06
C LEU A 39 5.57 7.28 -10.75
N GLY A 40 4.97 6.09 -10.80
CA GLY A 40 3.65 5.88 -11.39
C GLY A 40 2.56 6.66 -10.65
N GLU A 41 2.57 6.62 -9.32
CA GLU A 41 1.61 7.35 -8.49
C GLU A 41 1.82 8.87 -8.56
N LEU A 42 3.07 9.35 -8.62
CA LEU A 42 3.36 10.79 -8.73
C LEU A 42 2.82 11.38 -10.04
N LEU A 43 3.03 10.68 -11.16
CA LEU A 43 2.54 11.10 -12.47
C LEU A 43 1.00 11.10 -12.55
N ILE A 44 0.36 10.11 -11.93
CA ILE A 44 -1.11 10.03 -11.86
C ILE A 44 -1.68 11.13 -10.98
N SER A 45 -1.05 11.43 -9.85
CA SER A 45 -1.50 12.52 -8.97
C SER A 45 -1.39 13.88 -9.66
N ALA A 46 -0.31 14.12 -10.41
CA ALA A 46 -0.14 15.33 -11.19
C ALA A 46 -1.19 15.44 -12.33
N LEU A 47 -1.45 14.35 -13.04
CA LEU A 47 -2.46 14.30 -14.10
C LEU A 47 -3.88 14.51 -13.55
N GLY A 48 -4.21 13.91 -12.41
CA GLY A 48 -5.52 14.03 -11.77
C GLY A 48 -5.84 15.46 -11.38
N LEU A 49 -4.89 16.17 -10.76
CA LEU A 49 -5.03 17.58 -10.41
C LEU A 49 -5.13 18.49 -11.66
N ALA A 50 -4.35 18.20 -12.71
CA ALA A 50 -4.39 18.93 -13.96
C ALA A 50 -5.74 18.76 -14.70
N MET A 51 -6.30 17.55 -14.73
CA MET A 51 -7.61 17.30 -15.33
C MET A 51 -8.74 17.98 -14.56
N VAL A 52 -8.69 17.95 -13.22
CA VAL A 52 -9.67 18.65 -12.39
C VAL A 52 -9.58 20.16 -12.60
N ALA A 53 -8.38 20.74 -12.68
CA ALA A 53 -8.22 22.17 -12.95
C ALA A 53 -8.68 22.57 -14.37
N ALA A 54 -8.51 21.69 -15.37
CA ALA A 54 -8.91 21.97 -16.75
C ALA A 54 -10.43 21.88 -16.99
N LEU A 55 -11.14 21.03 -16.22
CA LEU A 55 -12.57 20.77 -16.43
C LEU A 55 -13.48 21.65 -15.55
N VAL A 56 -12.92 22.34 -14.56
CA VAL A 56 -13.69 23.05 -13.53
C VAL A 56 -13.68 24.56 -13.75
N PRO A 57 -14.86 25.21 -13.81
CA PRO A 57 -14.94 26.65 -13.91
C PRO A 57 -14.45 27.33 -12.62
N GLN A 58 -13.77 28.48 -12.75
CA GLN A 58 -12.96 29.10 -11.68
C GLN A 58 -13.72 29.39 -10.36
N HIS A 59 -15.04 29.53 -10.41
CA HIS A 59 -15.87 29.81 -9.24
C HIS A 59 -16.19 28.58 -8.36
N LEU A 60 -15.98 27.35 -8.85
CA LEU A 60 -16.21 26.10 -8.08
C LEU A 60 -14.93 25.40 -7.63
N MET A 61 -13.77 25.98 -7.95
CA MET A 61 -12.47 25.34 -7.71
C MET A 61 -12.21 25.08 -6.22
N GLY A 62 -12.65 25.97 -5.33
CA GLY A 62 -12.55 25.76 -3.87
C GLY A 62 -13.42 24.61 -3.34
N PHE A 63 -14.61 24.41 -3.90
CA PHE A 63 -15.51 23.31 -3.49
C PHE A 63 -14.93 21.94 -3.87
N ILE A 64 -14.36 21.84 -5.08
CA ILE A 64 -13.81 20.59 -5.60
C ILE A 64 -12.49 20.22 -4.92
N LEU A 65 -11.65 21.20 -4.61
CA LEU A 65 -10.47 20.97 -3.76
C LEU A 65 -10.87 20.55 -2.33
N GLY A 66 -11.94 21.11 -1.77
CA GLY A 66 -12.49 20.66 -0.48
C GLY A 66 -12.97 19.21 -0.51
N MET A 67 -13.70 18.82 -1.56
CA MET A 67 -14.16 17.45 -1.75
C MET A 67 -12.98 16.46 -1.93
N TRP A 68 -11.94 16.88 -2.65
CA TRP A 68 -10.71 16.09 -2.82
C TRP A 68 -10.03 15.76 -1.49
N PHE A 69 -9.87 16.75 -0.61
CA PHE A 69 -9.30 16.52 0.73
C PHE A 69 -10.22 15.68 1.63
N LEU A 70 -11.53 15.82 1.49
CA LEU A 70 -12.50 15.02 2.25
C LEU A 70 -12.39 13.53 1.92
N THR A 71 -12.22 13.18 0.64
CA THR A 71 -12.02 11.78 0.22
C THR A 71 -10.73 11.18 0.81
N GLN A 72 -9.64 11.96 0.86
CA GLN A 72 -8.38 11.53 1.47
C GLN A 72 -8.52 11.30 3.00
N ALA A 73 -9.27 12.17 3.69
CA ALA A 73 -9.56 12.00 5.11
C ALA A 73 -10.40 10.74 5.38
N ALA A 74 -11.39 10.45 4.54
CA ALA A 74 -12.19 9.23 4.62
C ALA A 74 -11.35 7.96 4.36
N ALA A 75 -10.41 8.02 3.43
CA ALA A 75 -9.50 6.90 3.19
C ALA A 75 -8.60 6.62 4.41
N PHE A 76 -8.14 7.66 5.12
CA PHE A 76 -7.33 7.52 6.32
C PHE A 76 -8.11 6.90 7.49
N SER A 77 -9.36 7.30 7.70
CA SER A 77 -10.21 6.73 8.75
C SER A 77 -10.56 5.26 8.48
N ALA A 78 -10.87 4.90 7.22
CA ALA A 78 -11.11 3.52 6.82
C ALA A 78 -9.86 2.63 7.02
N ARG A 79 -8.67 3.17 6.73
CA ARG A 79 -7.40 2.44 6.91
C ARG A 79 -7.14 2.12 8.39
N ARG A 80 -7.48 3.04 9.29
CA ARG A 80 -7.43 2.81 10.74
C ARG A 80 -8.39 1.71 11.17
N LEU A 81 -9.62 1.72 10.66
CA LEU A 81 -10.61 0.70 10.97
C LEU A 81 -10.17 -0.70 10.52
N CYS A 82 -9.58 -0.82 9.33
CA CYS A 82 -9.02 -2.08 8.84
C CYS A 82 -7.86 -2.59 9.73
N GLY A 83 -7.00 -1.69 10.19
CA GLY A 83 -5.93 -2.03 11.15
C GLY A 83 -6.46 -2.51 12.50
N ASP A 84 -7.53 -1.89 13.00
CA ASP A 84 -8.19 -2.30 14.24
C ASP A 84 -8.88 -3.67 14.08
N LEU A 85 -9.47 -3.96 12.91
CA LEU A 85 -9.98 -5.30 12.59
C LEU A 85 -8.85 -6.33 12.59
N HIS A 86 -7.71 -6.03 11.98
CA HIS A 86 -6.58 -6.94 11.95
C HIS A 86 -6.06 -7.26 13.37
N ARG A 87 -5.98 -6.27 14.27
CA ARG A 87 -5.65 -6.51 15.69
C ARG A 87 -6.69 -7.34 16.42
N ARG A 88 -7.99 -7.15 16.11
CA ARG A 88 -9.06 -7.95 16.73
C ARG A 88 -8.99 -9.41 16.29
N THR A 89 -8.69 -9.69 15.02
CA THR A 89 -8.51 -11.06 14.50
C THR A 89 -7.24 -11.72 15.04
N GLY A 90 -6.13 -10.98 15.17
CA GLY A 90 -4.87 -11.49 15.73
C GLY A 90 -4.93 -11.88 17.21
N LYS A 91 -5.91 -11.39 17.98
CA LYS A 91 -6.11 -11.79 19.38
C LYS A 91 -6.72 -13.19 19.51
N HIS A 92 -7.41 -13.68 18.48
CA HIS A 92 -7.95 -15.05 18.41
C HIS A 92 -6.96 -16.08 17.86
N TYR A 93 -5.95 -15.66 17.09
CA TYR A 93 -4.81 -16.49 16.72
C TYR A 93 -3.63 -16.26 17.69
N ARG A 94 -3.66 -16.91 18.86
CA ARG A 94 -2.50 -17.03 19.79
C ARG A 94 -1.82 -18.42 19.73
N PRO A 95 -1.35 -18.94 18.58
CA PRO A 95 -0.74 -20.27 18.57
C PRO A 95 0.75 -20.30 18.98
N ALA A 96 1.45 -19.18 19.19
CA ALA A 96 2.90 -19.19 19.47
C ALA A 96 3.27 -18.98 20.95
N ALA A 97 2.54 -18.13 21.68
CA ALA A 97 2.83 -17.86 23.09
C ALA A 97 2.26 -18.94 24.04
N ASP A 98 1.21 -19.64 23.61
CA ASP A 98 0.55 -20.67 24.41
C ASP A 98 1.27 -22.04 24.28
N VAL A 99 1.71 -22.41 23.07
CA VAL A 99 2.48 -23.64 22.83
C VAL A 99 3.86 -23.62 23.50
N ALA A 100 4.51 -22.45 23.58
CA ALA A 100 5.80 -22.31 24.24
C ALA A 100 5.70 -22.48 25.77
N ASN A 101 4.55 -22.14 26.37
CA ASN A 101 4.27 -22.38 27.78
C ASN A 101 3.81 -23.81 28.06
N LEU A 102 3.14 -24.46 27.10
CA LEU A 102 2.76 -25.87 27.19
C LEU A 102 4.00 -26.79 27.15
N TYR A 103 4.98 -26.49 26.29
CA TYR A 103 6.24 -27.24 26.21
C TYR A 103 7.15 -27.06 27.44
N ARG A 104 6.94 -25.99 28.23
CA ARG A 104 7.67 -25.72 29.49
C ARG A 104 6.97 -26.33 30.71
N ARG A 105 5.73 -26.82 30.55
CA ARG A 105 4.92 -27.44 31.61
C ARG A 105 4.84 -28.97 31.50
N LEU A 106 5.39 -29.55 30.43
CA LEU A 106 5.68 -30.98 30.27
C LEU A 106 7.16 -31.21 30.56
#